data_AF-A0A1Q7RYK1-F1
#
_entry.id   AF-A0A1Q7RYK1-F1
#
_cell.length_a   1.000
_cell.length_b   1.000
_cell.length_c   1.000
_cell.angle_alpha   90.00
_cell.angle_beta   90.00
_cell.angle_gamma   90.00
#
_symmetry.space_group_name_H-M   'P 1'
#
loop_
_entity.id
_entity.type
_entity.pdbx_description
1 polymer ?
#
loop_
_entity_poly.entity_id
_entity_poly.type
_entity_poly.pdbx_seq_one_letter_code
_entity_poly.pdbx_strand_id
1 'polypeptide(L)' 'MGRRFAADIDACCKMDAGYTVLDDVESGKQGDLMPSFFLAETLKYLWLLGRPRAIDLREVVFNTEAHPLRRVP' A
#
# COMPACT_ATOMS: atom_id res chain seq x y z
N MET A 1 -2.15 -8.29 -11.65
CA MET A 1 -2.48 -6.91 -11.25
C MET A 1 -1.61 -6.43 -10.09
N GLY A 2 -1.69 -6.99 -8.88
CA GLY A 2 -0.90 -6.53 -7.72
C GLY A 2 0.63 -6.47 -7.91
N ARG A 3 1.23 -7.46 -8.57
CA ARG A 3 2.68 -7.42 -8.90
C ARG A 3 3.07 -6.27 -9.82
N ARG A 4 2.19 -5.92 -10.78
CA ARG A 4 2.42 -4.78 -11.68
C ARG A 4 2.36 -3.48 -10.90
N PHE A 5 1.37 -3.31 -10.03
CA PHE A 5 1.31 -2.14 -9.15
C PHE A 5 2.54 -2.00 -8.25
N ALA A 6 3.02 -3.09 -7.65
CA ALA A 6 4.25 -3.04 -6.85
C ALA A 6 5.47 -2.61 -7.68
N ALA A 7 5.62 -3.15 -8.90
CA ALA A 7 6.71 -2.80 -9.81
C ALA A 7 6.64 -1.34 -10.26
N ASP A 8 5.44 -0.87 -10.64
CA ASP A 8 5.22 0.52 -11.09
C ASP A 8 5.44 1.52 -9.94
N ILE A 9 5.04 1.18 -8.70
CA ILE A 9 5.33 1.98 -7.50
C ILE A 9 6.85 2.06 -7.24
N ASP A 10 7.58 0.94 -7.34
CA ASP A 10 9.04 0.94 -7.15
C ASP A 10 9.76 1.75 -8.25
N ALA A 11 9.27 1.68 -9.49
CA ALA A 11 9.84 2.41 -10.61
C ALA A 11 9.58 3.93 -10.54
N CYS A 12 8.38 4.34 -10.11
CA CYS A 12 7.96 5.73 -10.20
C CYS A 12 8.09 6.50 -8.88
N CYS A 13 7.95 5.85 -7.73
CA CYS A 13 7.78 6.54 -6.44
C CYS A 13 8.95 6.35 -5.49
N LYS A 14 9.94 5.51 -5.80
CA LYS A 14 11.07 5.21 -4.91
C LYS A 14 12.08 6.36 -4.87
N MET A 15 12.58 6.61 -3.66
CA MET A 15 13.66 7.54 -3.32
C MET A 15 14.72 6.82 -2.48
N ASP A 16 15.88 7.44 -2.26
CA ASP A 16 16.93 6.87 -1.40
C ASP A 16 16.45 6.54 0.03
N ALA A 17 15.54 7.37 0.56
CA ALA A 17 15.04 7.27 1.93
C ALA A 17 13.62 6.66 2.05
N GLY A 18 13.00 6.21 0.95
CA GLY A 18 11.65 5.66 1.00
C GLY A 18 10.86 5.80 -0.29
N TYR A 19 9.60 6.23 -0.18
CA TYR A 19 8.70 6.46 -1.31
C TYR A 19 8.08 7.85 -1.22
N THR A 20 7.68 8.40 -2.36
CA THR A 20 7.07 9.73 -2.46
C THR A 20 5.88 9.74 -3.42
N VAL A 21 5.07 10.79 -3.35
CA VAL A 21 4.02 11.07 -4.34
C VAL A 21 4.60 11.49 -5.68
N LEU A 22 3.80 11.38 -6.73
CA LEU A 22 4.05 12.08 -7.99
C LEU A 22 3.25 13.39 -8.01
N ASP A 23 3.94 14.50 -8.22
CA ASP A 23 3.33 15.80 -8.51
C ASP A 23 2.63 15.77 -9.88
N ASP A 24 3.18 15.00 -10.83
CA ASP A 24 2.66 14.83 -12.18
C ASP A 24 2.97 13.40 -12.68
N VAL A 25 1.91 12.68 -13.06
CA VAL A 25 1.97 11.29 -13.52
C VAL A 25 2.38 11.15 -14.99
N GLU A 26 2.21 12.18 -15.81
CA GLU A 26 2.60 12.14 -17.22
C GLU A 26 4.11 12.29 -17.37
N SER A 27 4.68 13.25 -16.64
CA SER A 27 6.14 13.49 -16.64
C SER A 27 6.89 12.60 -15.65
N GLY A 28 6.19 11.97 -14.69
CA GLY A 28 6.81 11.21 -13.60
C GLY A 28 7.50 12.11 -12.56
N LYS A 29 7.14 13.40 -12.50
CA LYS A 29 7.73 14.34 -11.54
C LYS A 29 7.38 13.90 -10.12
N GLN A 30 8.40 13.53 -9.36
CA GLN A 30 8.28 13.17 -7.94
C GLN A 30 8.14 14.43 -7.06
N GLY A 31 7.33 14.33 -6.02
CA GLY A 31 7.25 15.31 -4.93
C GLY A 31 8.14 14.91 -3.75
N ASP A 32 7.92 15.52 -2.59
CA ASP A 32 8.65 15.23 -1.33
C ASP A 32 7.70 15.00 -0.16
N LEU A 33 6.76 14.07 -0.34
CA LEU A 33 5.82 13.67 0.70
C LEU A 33 5.56 12.17 0.60
N MET A 34 5.74 11.48 1.72
CA MET A 34 5.25 10.11 1.89
C MET A 34 4.00 10.13 2.77
N PRO A 35 2.79 9.94 2.22
CA PRO A 35 1.60 9.86 3.04
C PRO A 35 1.64 8.62 3.94
N SER A 36 1.19 8.75 5.19
CA SER A 36 1.19 7.64 6.16
C SER A 36 0.40 6.42 5.67
N PHE A 37 -0.68 6.65 4.92
CA PHE A 37 -1.48 5.58 4.32
C PHE A 37 -0.69 4.68 3.38
N PHE A 38 0.43 5.14 2.80
CA PHE A 38 1.24 4.29 1.93
C PHE A 38 1.75 3.06 2.68
N LEU A 39 2.19 3.26 3.93
CA LEU A 39 2.66 2.18 4.80
C LEU A 39 1.50 1.34 5.35
N ALA A 40 0.44 2.01 5.83
CA ALA A 40 -0.68 1.32 6.45
C ALA A 40 -1.53 0.53 5.44
N GLU A 41 -1.82 1.11 4.29
CA GLU A 41 -2.77 0.57 3.31
C GLU A 41 -2.03 -0.10 2.16
N THR A 42 -1.30 0.66 1.35
CA THR A 42 -0.74 0.20 0.08
C THR A 42 0.20 -0.99 0.28
N LEU A 43 1.21 -0.87 1.15
CA LEU A 43 2.16 -1.95 1.40
C LEU A 43 1.50 -3.17 2.05
N LYS A 44 0.55 -2.97 2.98
CA LYS A 44 -0.17 -4.07 3.64
C LYS A 44 -0.97 -4.89 2.63
N TYR A 45 -1.72 -4.24 1.74
CA TYR A 45 -2.50 -4.93 0.73
C TYR A 45 -1.63 -5.62 -0.32
N LEU A 46 -0.55 -4.97 -0.78
CA LEU A 46 0.41 -5.62 -1.68
C LEU A 46 1.02 -6.89 -1.06
N TRP A 47 1.34 -6.85 0.23
CA TRP A 47 1.84 -8.01 0.97
C TRP A 47 0.79 -9.12 1.12
N LEU A 48 -0.45 -8.77 1.49
CA LEU A 48 -1.57 -9.72 1.65
C LEU A 48 -1.97 -10.38 0.33
N LEU A 49 -1.88 -9.68 -0.81
CA LEU A 49 -2.08 -10.26 -2.13
C LEU A 49 -1.09 -11.40 -2.43
N GLY A 50 0.14 -11.30 -1.92
CA GLY A 50 1.15 -12.36 -2.01
C GLY A 50 0.98 -13.46 -0.96
N ARG A 51 0.22 -13.21 0.11
CA ARG A 51 0.07 -14.10 1.28
C ARG A 51 -1.39 -14.12 1.78
N PRO A 52 -2.34 -14.62 0.99
CA PRO A 52 -3.78 -14.52 1.30
C PRO A 52 -4.21 -15.30 2.55
N ARG A 53 -3.37 -16.23 3.04
CA ARG A 53 -3.62 -17.00 4.26
C ARG A 53 -3.04 -16.37 5.54
N ALA A 54 -2.40 -15.21 5.43
CA ALA A 54 -1.81 -14.53 6.59
C ALA A 54 -2.86 -13.90 7.51
N ILE A 55 -4.10 -13.75 7.05
CA ILE A 55 -5.22 -13.22 7.84
C ILE A 55 -6.52 -13.95 7.47
N ASP A 56 -7.37 -14.26 8.44
CA ASP A 56 -8.73 -14.78 8.18
C ASP A 56 -9.72 -13.62 8.10
N LEU A 57 -10.21 -13.33 6.89
CA LEU A 57 -11.18 -12.27 6.63
C LEU A 57 -12.58 -12.57 7.22
N ARG A 58 -12.81 -13.77 7.74
CA ARG A 58 -14.02 -14.09 8.53
C ARG A 58 -13.93 -13.54 9.95
N GLU A 59 -12.72 -13.46 10.51
CA GLU A 59 -12.48 -12.98 11.88
C GLU A 59 -12.10 -11.50 11.93
N VAL A 60 -11.65 -10.94 10.81
CA VAL A 60 -11.15 -9.57 10.72
C VAL A 60 -11.93 -8.76 9.70
N VAL A 61 -12.23 -7.51 10.06
CA VAL A 61 -12.70 -6.47 9.13
C VAL A 61 -11.66 -5.35 9.13
N PHE A 62 -11.21 -4.94 7.96
CA PHE A 62 -10.37 -3.76 7.82
C PHE A 62 -11.23 -2.50 7.86
N ASN A 63 -10.81 -1.49 8.62
CA ASN A 63 -11.37 -0.15 8.47
C ASN A 63 -10.86 0.51 7.17
N THR A 64 -11.27 1.76 6.93
CA THR A 64 -10.89 2.52 5.73
C THR A 64 -9.40 2.86 5.66
N GLU A 65 -8.63 2.70 6.74
CA GLU A 65 -7.18 2.92 6.82
C GLU A 65 -6.40 1.60 6.93
N ALA A 66 -7.04 0.49 6.50
CA ALA A 66 -6.49 -0.86 6.53
C ALA A 66 -6.07 -1.36 7.93
N HIS A 67 -6.55 -0.76 9.02
CA HIS A 67 -6.33 -1.30 10.35
C HIS A 67 -7.23 -2.52 10.58
N PRO A 68 -6.67 -3.69 10.93
CA PRO A 68 -7.45 -4.88 11.17
C PRO A 68 -8.21 -4.76 12.48
N LEU A 69 -9.53 -4.82 12.43
CA LEU A 69 -10.41 -4.88 13.59
C LEU A 69 -10.94 -6.29 13.72
N ARG A 70 -10.84 -6.85 14.93
CA ARG A 70 -11.44 -8.16 15.23
C ARG A 70 -12.95 -8.03 15.22
N ARG A 71 -13.65 -8.95 14.55
CA ARG A 71 -15.10 -9.07 14.71
C ARG A 71 -15.40 -9.48 16.16
N VAL A 72 -16.18 -8.66 16.84
CA VAL A 72 -16.76 -9.02 18.14
C VAL A 72 -18.09 -9.73 17.85
N PRO A 73 -18.41 -10.83 18.55
CA PRO A 73 -19.69 -11.51 18.44
C PRO A 73 -20.90 -10.59 18.66
#